data_AF-A0A061G0X4-F1
#
_entry.id   AF-A0A061G0X4-F1
#
_cell.length_a   1.000
_cell.length_b   1.000
_cell.length_c   1.000
_cell.angle_alpha   90.00
_cell.angle_beta   90.00
_cell.angle_gamma   90.00
#
_symmetry.space_group_name_H-M   'P 1'
#
loop_
_entity.id
_entity.type
_entity.pdbx_description
1 polymer ?
#
loop_
_entity_poly.entity_id
_entity_poly.type
_entity_poly.pdbx_seq_one_letter_code
_entity_poly.pdbx_strand_id
1 'polypeptide(L)'
;MGVNACLAMCSCCLNGRKKLQLGVNSRRHRRQWGSGSVKTKVLKLQRVVPRSHGLHLDQLLVHTADYISQLRLQVSVLEDLVKFHEP
;
A
#
# COMPACT_ATOMS: atom_id res chain seq x y z
N MET A 1 17.70 -8.29 26.84
CA MET A 1 17.18 -9.57 26.27
C MET A 1 16.70 -9.28 24.88
N GLY A 2 17.42 -9.75 23.86
CA GLY A 2 16.95 -9.72 22.48
C GLY A 2 16.08 -10.94 22.20
N VAL A 3 15.19 -10.83 21.22
CA VAL A 3 15.15 -11.67 20.02
C VAL A 3 14.20 -11.06 18.99
N ASN A 4 14.70 -10.97 17.75
CA ASN A 4 13.97 -10.66 16.53
C ASN A 4 13.22 -11.89 16.01
N ALA A 5 12.04 -11.70 15.42
CA ALA A 5 11.44 -12.51 14.34
C ALA A 5 10.21 -11.73 13.85
N CYS A 6 10.12 -11.24 12.61
CA CYS A 6 10.03 -12.02 11.39
C CYS A 6 10.57 -11.20 10.20
N LEU A 7 11.80 -11.53 9.82
CA LEU A 7 12.28 -11.41 8.44
C LEU A 7 12.04 -12.78 7.78
N ALA A 8 11.07 -12.86 6.87
CA ALA A 8 11.01 -13.91 5.85
C ALA A 8 10.21 -13.35 4.66
N MET A 9 10.89 -12.71 3.72
CA MET A 9 11.13 -13.23 2.36
C MET A 9 9.99 -12.93 1.36
N CYS A 10 10.27 -12.11 0.36
CA CYS A 10 9.81 -12.42 -0.99
C CYS A 10 10.88 -11.98 -2.00
N SER A 11 11.57 -13.00 -2.51
CA SER A 11 12.49 -12.96 -3.64
C SER A 11 11.71 -12.60 -4.89
N CYS A 12 12.00 -11.44 -5.49
CA CYS A 12 11.67 -11.20 -6.89
C CYS A 12 12.58 -10.11 -7.45
N CYS A 13 13.18 -10.46 -8.59
CA CYS A 13 13.71 -9.57 -9.61
C CYS A 13 15.17 -9.11 -9.47
N LEU A 14 16.11 -10.02 -9.79
CA LEU A 14 17.39 -9.64 -10.38
C LEU A 14 17.63 -10.42 -11.67
N ASN A 15 17.29 -9.79 -12.80
CA ASN A 15 18.03 -9.99 -14.03
C ASN A 15 18.43 -8.60 -14.55
N GLY A 16 19.73 -8.30 -14.53
CA GLY A 16 20.26 -7.03 -15.04
C GLY A 16 21.61 -6.57 -14.47
N ARG A 17 22.67 -7.37 -14.65
CA ARG A 17 24.12 -7.02 -14.75
C ARG A 17 24.63 -5.70 -14.11
N LYS A 18 25.51 -5.83 -13.11
CA LYS A 18 26.97 -5.50 -13.17
C LYS A 18 27.65 -5.72 -11.80
N LYS A 19 28.83 -6.32 -11.85
CA LYS A 19 29.67 -6.78 -10.74
C LYS A 19 30.43 -5.59 -10.13
N LEU A 20 30.16 -5.22 -8.89
CA LEU A 20 31.13 -4.69 -7.93
C LEU A 20 30.69 -5.08 -6.52
N GLN A 21 31.53 -5.88 -5.85
CA GLN A 21 31.47 -6.15 -4.43
C GLN A 21 31.77 -4.86 -3.67
N LEU A 22 31.04 -4.62 -2.58
CA LEU A 22 31.52 -4.08 -1.29
C LEU A 22 30.34 -3.47 -0.53
N GLY A 23 29.93 -4.18 0.53
CA GLY A 23 29.66 -3.61 1.85
C GLY A 23 28.53 -2.58 2.04
N VAL A 24 27.88 -2.71 3.19
CA VAL A 24 27.05 -1.69 3.84
C VAL A 24 25.57 -1.65 3.41
N ASN A 25 24.87 -2.70 3.84
CA ASN A 25 23.47 -2.62 4.25
C ASN A 25 23.31 -1.52 5.30
N SER A 26 22.55 -0.45 5.01
CA SER A 26 21.75 0.38 5.96
C SER A 26 21.46 1.80 5.48
N ARG A 27 21.19 2.02 4.18
CA ARG A 27 20.78 3.37 3.69
C ARG A 27 19.59 3.39 2.72
N ARG A 28 18.71 2.38 2.76
CA ARG A 28 17.52 2.33 1.88
C ARG A 28 16.18 2.64 2.55
N HIS A 29 16.17 2.93 3.84
CA HIS A 29 14.93 3.14 4.58
C HIS A 29 14.41 4.60 4.60
N ARG A 30 14.92 5.49 3.71
CA ARG A 30 14.64 6.93 3.86
C ARG A 30 14.54 7.75 2.57
N ARG A 31 14.04 7.21 1.45
CA ARG A 31 13.86 8.03 0.22
C ARG A 31 12.63 7.69 -0.64
N GLN A 32 11.48 7.31 -0.06
CA GLN A 32 10.31 7.03 -0.90
C GLN A 32 8.97 7.58 -0.39
N TRP A 33 9.02 8.71 0.33
CA TRP A 33 7.85 9.57 0.55
C TRP A 33 7.85 10.84 -0.32
N GLY A 34 8.98 11.20 -0.93
CA GLY A 34 9.05 12.33 -1.86
C GLY A 34 9.37 11.85 -3.27
N SER A 35 8.53 12.19 -4.25
CA SER A 35 8.81 12.09 -5.69
C SER A 35 8.75 10.68 -6.33
N GLY A 36 7.69 9.92 -6.04
CA GLY A 36 7.25 8.88 -6.98
C GLY A 36 6.42 9.52 -8.08
N SER A 37 6.74 9.24 -9.35
CA SER A 37 5.93 9.62 -10.52
C SER A 37 4.44 9.36 -10.27
N VAL A 38 3.55 10.20 -10.83
CA VAL A 38 2.10 10.01 -10.80
C VAL A 38 1.73 8.56 -11.15
N LYS A 39 2.41 7.98 -12.15
CA LYS A 39 2.25 6.56 -12.54
C LYS A 39 2.42 5.59 -11.36
N THR A 40 3.40 5.82 -10.48
CA THR A 40 3.63 4.99 -9.29
C THR A 40 2.52 5.15 -8.25
N LYS A 41 1.97 6.36 -8.10
CA LYS A 41 0.83 6.62 -7.20
C LYS A 41 -0.44 5.96 -7.72
N VAL A 42 -0.68 6.02 -9.03
CA VAL A 42 -1.80 5.33 -9.70
C VAL A 42 -1.71 3.82 -9.50
N LEU A 43 -0.52 3.22 -9.73
CA LEU A 43 -0.32 1.79 -9.49
C LEU A 43 -0.54 1.39 -8.03
N LYS A 44 -0.14 2.25 -7.07
CA LYS A 44 -0.42 2.01 -5.65
C LYS A 44 -1.92 2.06 -5.37
N LEU A 45 -2.61 3.04 -5.93
CA LEU A 45 -4.05 3.20 -5.74
C LEU A 45 -4.82 2.00 -6.30
N GLN A 46 -4.44 1.53 -7.50
CA GLN A 46 -5.03 0.34 -8.14
C GLN A 46 -4.86 -0.97 -7.34
N ARG A 47 -3.86 -1.03 -6.44
CA ARG A 47 -3.65 -2.20 -5.57
C ARG A 47 -4.54 -2.20 -4.33
N VAL A 48 -4.93 -1.02 -3.87
CA VAL A 48 -5.71 -0.84 -2.63
C VAL A 48 -7.20 -0.82 -2.94
N VAL A 49 -7.58 -0.22 -4.05
CA VAL A 49 -8.98 -0.09 -4.45
C VAL A 49 -9.42 -1.40 -5.13
N PRO A 50 -10.46 -2.09 -4.63
CA PRO A 50 -10.94 -3.32 -5.23
C PRO A 50 -11.34 -3.12 -6.70
N ARG A 51 -11.15 -4.14 -7.53
CA ARG A 51 -11.61 -4.17 -8.95
C ARG A 51 -11.14 -3.00 -9.83
N SER A 52 -10.08 -2.31 -9.42
CA SER A 52 -9.62 -1.08 -10.09
C SER A 52 -8.47 -1.28 -11.06
N HIS A 53 -8.00 -2.53 -11.23
CA HIS A 53 -6.90 -2.85 -12.11
C HIS A 53 -7.24 -2.54 -13.57
N GLY A 54 -6.36 -1.82 -14.26
CA GLY A 54 -6.56 -1.46 -15.67
C GLY A 54 -7.48 -0.26 -15.93
N LEU A 55 -8.08 0.35 -14.89
CA LEU A 55 -8.87 1.57 -15.05
C LEU A 55 -7.99 2.76 -15.45
N HIS A 56 -8.52 3.62 -16.33
CA HIS A 56 -7.92 4.92 -16.64
C HIS A 56 -7.91 5.82 -15.39
N LEU A 57 -7.05 6.84 -15.34
CA LEU A 57 -6.89 7.69 -14.16
C LEU A 57 -8.21 8.30 -13.70
N ASP A 58 -9.00 8.86 -14.61
CA ASP A 58 -10.24 9.55 -14.27
C ASP A 58 -11.27 8.59 -13.67
N GLN A 59 -11.41 7.41 -14.27
CA GLN A 59 -12.27 6.33 -13.79
C GLN A 59 -11.79 5.79 -12.44
N LEU A 60 -10.48 5.64 -12.27
CA LEU A 60 -9.88 5.20 -11.01
C LEU A 60 -10.18 6.19 -9.88
N LEU A 61 -10.10 7.50 -10.14
CA LEU A 61 -10.38 8.52 -9.13
C LEU A 61 -11.85 8.52 -8.71
N VAL A 62 -12.78 8.44 -9.66
CA VAL A 62 -14.22 8.33 -9.38
C VAL A 62 -14.52 7.07 -8.56
N HIS A 63 -14.04 5.91 -9.04
CA HIS A 63 -14.22 4.64 -8.33
C HIS A 63 -13.58 4.65 -6.93
N THR A 64 -12.47 5.37 -6.75
CA THR A 64 -11.85 5.55 -5.44
C THR A 64 -12.74 6.37 -4.52
N ALA A 65 -13.37 7.44 -5.02
CA ALA A 65 -14.28 8.26 -4.22
C ALA A 65 -15.51 7.47 -3.76
N ASP A 66 -16.08 6.66 -4.64
CA ASP A 66 -17.20 5.77 -4.31
C ASP A 66 -16.79 4.76 -3.23
N TYR A 67 -15.61 4.14 -3.39
CA TYR A 67 -15.09 3.18 -2.42
C TYR A 67 -14.82 3.81 -1.05
N ILE A 68 -14.26 5.02 -0.99
CA ILE A 68 -14.08 5.76 0.26
C ILE A 68 -15.43 6.02 0.94
N SER A 69 -16.44 6.42 0.15
CA SER A 69 -17.78 6.69 0.66
C SER A 69 -18.43 5.42 1.24
N GLN A 70 -18.27 4.29 0.55
CA GLN A 70 -18.75 3.00 1.03
C GLN A 70 -18.07 2.58 2.35
N LEU A 71 -16.74 2.71 2.44
CA LEU A 71 -16.00 2.38 3.66
C LEU A 71 -16.44 3.24 4.84
N ARG A 72 -16.67 4.54 4.62
CA ARG A 72 -17.17 5.44 5.68
C ARG A 72 -18.52 5.01 6.20
N LEU A 73 -19.43 4.64 5.30
CA LEU A 73 -20.76 4.13 5.69
C LEU A 73 -20.64 2.83 6.48
N GLN A 74 -19.80 1.89 6.03
CA GLN A 74 -19.56 0.63 6.75
C GLN A 74 -19.00 0.87 8.16
N VAL A 75 -18.02 1.76 8.31
CA VAL A 75 -17.46 2.11 9.61
C VAL A 75 -18.52 2.75 10.50
N SER A 76 -19.32 3.70 9.99
CA SER A 76 -20.40 4.34 10.75
C SER A 76 -21.41 3.32 11.29
N VAL A 77 -21.83 2.37 10.46
CA VAL A 77 -22.76 1.31 10.89
C VAL A 77 -22.13 0.44 11.98
N LEU A 78 -20.87 0.05 11.82
CA LEU A 78 -20.16 -0.75 12.82
C LEU A 78 -19.99 0.00 14.14
N GLU A 79 -19.66 1.28 14.10
CA GLU A 79 -19.55 2.14 15.29
C GLU A 79 -20.89 2.25 16.03
N ASP A 80 -21.99 2.42 15.30
CA ASP A 80 -23.32 2.48 15.92
C ASP A 80 -23.71 1.14 16.54
N LEU A 81 -23.44 0.01 15.87
CA LEU A 81 -23.67 -1.31 16.43
C LEU A 81 -22.85 -1.57 17.71
N VAL A 82 -21.61 -1.08 17.78
CA VAL A 82 -20.80 -1.16 19.00
C VAL A 82 -21.43 -0.34 20.13
N LYS A 83 -21.91 0.88 19.85
CA LYS A 83 -22.62 1.70 20.86
C LYS A 83 -23.89 1.03 21.38
N PHE A 84 -24.60 0.28 20.54
CA PHE A 84 -25.79 -0.48 20.97
C PHE A 84 -25.44 -1.75 21.75
N HIS A 85 -24.21 -2.24 21.64
CA HIS A 85 -23.76 -3.46 22.32
C HIS A 85 -23.01 -3.19 23.63
N GLU A 86 -22.32 -2.04 23.76
CA GLU A 86 -21.76 -1.64 25.04
C GLU A 86 -22.88 -1.27 26.03
N PRO A 87 -22.96 -1.92 27.21
CA PRO A 87 -24.01 -1.69 28.21
C PRO A 87 -23.89 -0.34 28.92
#